data_AF-A0A2Z5QWI8-F1
#
_entry.id   AF-A0A2Z5QWI8-F1
#
_cell.length_a   1.000
_cell.length_b   1.000
_cell.length_c   1.000
_cell.angle_alpha   90.00
_cell.angle_beta   90.00
_cell.angle_gamma   90.00
#
_symmetry.space_group_name_H-M   'P 1'
#
loop_
_entity.id
_entity.type
_entity.pdbx_description
1 polymer ?
#
loop_
_entity_poly.entity_id
_entity_poly.type
_entity_poly.pdbx_seq_one_letter_code
_entity_poly.pdbx_strand_id
1 'polypeptide(L)'
;MGGDFSTSLRRQTGSQWGKRILGGMALTTAAYLGVQGIRCYRAVHKAAAKLASYPVQVAHLNYGEMAYLNIPPATTCANTSAPIILSLHGLYGGYDQATENVKDFSKPYRIIAPSRFGYPGSSISKTELRRNRPPHFLNF
;
A
#
# COMPACT_ATOMS: atom_id res chain seq x y z
N MET A 1 33.16 -46.18 41.33
CA MET A 1 33.12 -45.72 39.92
C MET A 1 31.70 -45.97 39.40
N GLY A 2 30.88 -44.94 39.21
CA GLY A 2 29.47 -45.15 38.79
C GLY A 2 28.63 -43.89 38.55
N GLY A 3 29.19 -42.68 38.66
CA GLY A 3 28.44 -41.43 38.58
C GLY A 3 28.26 -40.84 37.18
N ASP A 4 29.08 -41.23 36.19
CA ASP A 4 29.19 -40.48 34.93
C ASP A 4 28.23 -40.91 33.81
N PHE A 5 27.68 -42.13 33.88
CA PHE A 5 26.82 -42.63 32.81
C PHE A 5 25.39 -42.05 32.87
N SER A 6 24.88 -41.82 34.09
CA SER A 6 23.51 -41.32 34.32
C SER A 6 23.37 -39.82 34.01
N THR A 7 24.41 -39.03 34.30
CA THR A 7 24.49 -37.59 33.98
C THR A 7 24.63 -37.33 32.49
N SER A 8 25.37 -38.18 31.77
CA SER A 8 25.50 -38.13 30.31
C SER A 8 24.15 -38.36 29.60
N LEU A 9 23.42 -39.43 29.95
CA LEU A 9 22.12 -39.74 29.36
C LEU A 9 21.07 -38.65 29.61
N ARG A 10 21.01 -38.10 30.84
CA ARG A 10 20.07 -37.02 31.21
C ARG A 10 20.35 -35.71 30.46
N ARG A 11 21.62 -35.43 30.16
CA ARG A 11 22.04 -34.23 29.41
C ARG A 11 21.80 -34.39 27.90
N GLN A 12 21.99 -35.59 27.37
CA GLN A 12 21.75 -35.92 25.96
C GLN A 12 20.26 -35.92 25.62
N THR A 13 19.41 -36.45 26.52
CA THR A 13 17.95 -36.44 26.37
C THR A 13 17.37 -35.02 26.44
N GLY A 14 17.77 -34.18 27.41
CA GLY A 14 17.32 -32.79 27.50
C GLY A 14 17.65 -31.94 26.27
N SER A 15 18.83 -32.15 25.66
CA SER A 15 19.24 -31.51 24.40
C SER A 15 18.35 -31.92 23.21
N GLN A 16 18.01 -33.20 23.11
CA GLN A 16 17.15 -33.70 22.02
C GLN A 16 15.70 -33.22 22.18
N TRP A 17 15.19 -33.11 23.41
CA TRP A 17 13.87 -32.50 23.67
C TRP A 17 13.84 -31.01 23.32
N GLY A 18 14.89 -30.26 23.67
CA GLY A 18 15.01 -28.84 23.30
C GLY A 18 14.99 -28.61 21.78
N LYS A 19 15.68 -29.46 21.00
CA LYS A 19 15.66 -29.41 19.53
C LYS A 19 14.27 -29.68 18.95
N ARG A 20 13.50 -30.59 19.54
CA ARG A 20 12.12 -30.91 19.09
C ARG A 20 11.16 -29.76 19.35
N ILE A 21 11.27 -29.10 20.51
CA ILE A 21 10.47 -27.92 20.85
C ILE A 21 10.81 -26.76 19.90
N LEU A 22 12.09 -26.48 19.70
CA LEU A 22 12.55 -25.42 18.79
C LEU A 22 12.11 -25.69 17.35
N GLY A 23 12.23 -26.94 16.89
CA GLY A 23 11.74 -27.35 15.56
C GLY A 23 10.24 -27.17 15.40
N GLY A 24 9.44 -27.46 16.44
CA GLY A 24 8.01 -27.20 16.46
C GLY A 24 7.65 -25.72 16.30
N MET A 25 8.32 -24.83 17.06
CA MET A 25 8.11 -23.38 16.96
C MET A 25 8.55 -22.81 15.61
N ALA A 26 9.65 -23.32 15.05
CA ALA A 26 10.11 -22.93 13.73
C ALA A 26 9.10 -23.33 12.65
N LEU A 27 8.54 -24.54 12.73
CA LEU A 27 7.54 -25.03 11.79
C LEU A 27 6.24 -24.21 11.85
N THR A 28 5.75 -23.88 13.05
CA THR A 28 4.54 -23.05 13.19
C THR A 28 4.75 -21.63 12.66
N THR A 29 5.92 -21.05 12.93
CA THR A 29 6.30 -19.73 12.40
C THR A 29 6.38 -19.74 10.88
N ALA A 30 7.04 -20.75 10.30
CA ALA A 30 7.14 -20.91 8.86
C ALA A 30 5.76 -21.09 8.19
N ALA A 31 4.87 -21.90 8.78
CA ALA A 31 3.51 -22.07 8.30
C ALA A 31 2.72 -20.75 8.36
N TYR A 32 2.82 -20.00 9.46
CA TYR A 32 2.18 -18.70 9.61
C TYR A 32 2.68 -17.69 8.56
N LEU A 33 4.00 -17.58 8.38
CA LEU A 33 4.62 -16.71 7.39
C LEU A 33 4.23 -17.12 5.96
N GLY A 34 4.14 -18.42 5.67
CA GLY A 34 3.65 -18.91 4.37
C GLY A 34 2.22 -18.48 4.08
N VAL A 35 1.31 -18.62 5.05
CA VAL A 35 -0.09 -18.16 4.91
C VAL A 35 -0.15 -16.64 4.74
N GLN A 36 0.62 -15.88 5.54
CA GLN A 36 0.65 -14.42 5.43
C GLN A 36 1.25 -13.94 4.11
N GLY A 37 2.27 -14.63 3.59
CA GLY A 37 2.86 -14.35 2.29
C GLY A 37 1.83 -14.50 1.16
N ILE A 38 1.07 -15.60 1.15
CA ILE A 38 0.00 -15.82 0.17
C ILE A 38 -1.09 -14.75 0.30
N ARG A 39 -1.52 -14.43 1.53
CA ARG A 39 -2.54 -13.40 1.78
C ARG A 39 -2.07 -12.02 1.30
N CYS A 40 -0.83 -11.66 1.59
CA CYS A 40 -0.20 -10.42 1.16
C CYS A 40 -0.15 -10.34 -0.36
N TYR A 41 0.36 -11.38 -1.03
CA TYR A 41 0.42 -11.45 -2.48
C TYR A 41 -0.96 -11.23 -3.12
N ARG A 42 -1.99 -11.93 -2.64
CA ARG A 42 -3.36 -11.78 -3.13
C ARG A 42 -3.91 -10.38 -2.87
N ALA A 43 -3.62 -9.80 -1.70
CA ALA A 43 -4.07 -8.46 -1.34
C ALA A 43 -3.44 -7.39 -2.25
N VAL A 44 -2.13 -7.50 -2.53
CA VAL A 44 -1.41 -6.59 -3.44
C VAL A 44 -1.97 -6.70 -4.84
N HIS A 45 -2.17 -7.91 -5.37
CA HIS A 45 -2.77 -8.09 -6.70
C HIS A 45 -4.20 -7.53 -6.78
N LYS A 46 -5.01 -7.77 -5.75
CA LYS A 46 -6.36 -7.22 -5.68
C LYS A 46 -6.35 -5.69 -5.62
N ALA A 47 -5.44 -5.10 -4.85
CA ALA A 47 -5.28 -3.65 -4.77
C ALA A 47 -4.83 -3.05 -6.11
N ALA A 48 -3.85 -3.68 -6.78
CA ALA A 48 -3.40 -3.25 -8.10
C ALA A 48 -4.53 -3.32 -9.15
N ALA A 49 -5.30 -4.41 -9.16
CA ALA A 49 -6.45 -4.55 -10.05
C ALA A 49 -7.54 -3.50 -9.76
N LYS A 50 -7.83 -3.23 -8.48
CA LYS A 50 -8.76 -2.15 -8.07
C LYS A 50 -8.24 -0.80 -8.55
N LEU A 51 -6.97 -0.50 -8.34
CA LEU A 51 -6.34 0.77 -8.73
C LEU A 51 -6.42 1.01 -10.25
N ALA A 52 -6.23 -0.05 -11.05
CA ALA A 52 -6.33 -0.01 -12.51
C ALA A 52 -7.77 0.14 -13.03
N SER A 53 -8.78 -0.19 -12.22
CA SER A 53 -10.20 -0.11 -12.61
C SER A 53 -10.80 1.29 -12.54
N TYR A 54 -10.11 2.23 -11.88
CA TYR A 54 -10.65 3.59 -11.71
C TYR A 54 -10.65 4.38 -13.03
N PRO A 55 -11.69 5.20 -13.28
CA PRO A 55 -11.78 6.05 -14.47
C PRO A 55 -10.91 7.30 -14.31
N VAL A 56 -9.60 7.12 -14.35
CA VAL A 56 -8.61 8.18 -14.19
C VAL A 56 -8.61 9.10 -15.41
N GLN A 57 -8.63 10.40 -15.16
CA GLN A 57 -8.39 11.44 -16.16
C GLN A 57 -6.98 12.00 -15.98
N VAL A 58 -6.40 12.54 -17.05
CA VAL A 58 -5.05 13.11 -17.04
C VAL A 58 -5.12 14.59 -17.39
N ALA A 59 -4.54 15.42 -16.54
CA ALA A 59 -4.28 16.83 -16.82
C ALA A 59 -2.81 17.01 -17.23
N HIS A 60 -2.57 17.65 -18.37
CA HIS A 60 -1.23 17.98 -18.83
C HIS A 60 -0.81 19.34 -18.26
N LEU A 61 0.19 19.34 -17.38
CA LEU A 61 0.67 20.52 -16.67
C LEU A 61 2.16 20.74 -16.96
N ASN A 62 2.66 21.96 -16.75
CA ASN A 62 4.08 22.28 -16.96
C ASN A 62 5.03 21.39 -16.13
N TYR A 63 4.57 20.94 -14.96
CA TYR A 63 5.31 20.06 -14.07
C TYR A 63 5.27 18.58 -14.44
N GLY A 64 4.43 18.19 -15.41
CA GLY A 64 4.22 16.80 -15.81
C GLY A 64 2.73 16.46 -15.98
N GLU A 65 2.45 15.19 -16.18
CA GLU A 65 1.08 14.69 -16.26
C GLU A 65 0.53 14.42 -14.86
N MET A 66 -0.71 14.83 -14.61
CA MET A 66 -1.38 14.61 -13.34
C MET A 66 -2.62 13.75 -13.53
N ALA A 67 -2.58 12.53 -13.00
CA ALA A 67 -3.75 11.67 -12.87
C ALA A 67 -4.71 12.22 -11.80
N TYR A 68 -6.00 12.24 -12.09
CA TYR A 68 -7.03 12.59 -11.13
C TYR A 68 -8.33 11.80 -11.35
N LEU A 69 -9.08 11.58 -10.28
CA LEU A 69 -10.47 11.14 -10.37
C LEU A 69 -11.41 12.32 -10.40
N ASN A 70 -12.45 12.18 -11.21
CA ASN A 70 -13.53 13.13 -11.35
C ASN A 70 -14.85 12.40 -11.13
N ILE A 71 -15.30 12.38 -9.89
CA ILE A 71 -16.50 11.66 -9.48
C ILE A 71 -17.67 12.66 -9.50
N PRO A 72 -18.66 12.46 -10.39
CA PRO A 72 -19.82 13.33 -10.43
C PRO A 72 -20.67 13.16 -9.16
N PRO A 73 -21.47 14.17 -8.79
CA PRO A 73 -22.43 14.03 -7.70
C PRO A 73 -23.43 12.92 -8.00
N ALA A 74 -23.80 12.13 -6.99
CA ALA A 74 -24.80 11.07 -7.14
C ALA A 74 -26.22 11.62 -7.33
N THR A 75 -26.49 12.86 -6.87
CA THR A 75 -27.73 13.57 -7.14
C THR A 75 -27.45 14.83 -7.93
N THR A 76 -28.05 14.94 -9.12
CA THR A 76 -28.02 16.17 -9.91
C THR A 76 -29.01 17.17 -9.31
N CYS A 77 -28.53 18.25 -8.71
CA CYS A 77 -29.37 19.42 -8.44
C CYS A 77 -29.67 20.08 -9.78
N ALA A 78 -30.95 20.06 -10.20
CA ALA A 78 -31.37 20.39 -11.56
C ALA A 78 -30.89 21.76 -12.10
N ASN A 79 -30.51 22.70 -11.24
CA ASN A 79 -30.38 24.11 -11.61
C ASN A 79 -29.11 24.81 -11.08
N THR A 80 -28.09 24.09 -10.59
CA THR A 80 -26.86 24.71 -10.09
C THR A 80 -25.67 23.77 -10.26
N SER A 81 -24.51 24.31 -10.67
CA SER A 81 -23.25 23.54 -10.68
C SER A 81 -22.96 23.01 -9.28
N ALA A 82 -22.87 21.69 -9.14
CA ALA A 82 -22.63 21.06 -7.86
C ALA A 82 -21.32 21.59 -7.24
N PRO A 83 -21.29 21.92 -5.93
CA PRO A 83 -20.07 22.37 -5.29
C PRO A 83 -18.99 21.28 -5.38
N ILE A 84 -17.73 21.71 -5.43
CA ILE A 84 -16.60 20.80 -5.66
C ILE A 84 -15.84 20.55 -4.36
N ILE A 85 -15.59 19.29 -4.05
CA ILE A 85 -14.62 18.86 -3.04
C ILE A 85 -13.33 18.48 -3.76
N LEU A 86 -12.24 19.17 -3.41
CA LEU A 86 -10.89 18.78 -3.80
C LEU A 86 -10.27 17.91 -2.70
N SER A 87 -10.12 16.62 -2.96
CA SER A 87 -9.55 15.67 -2.01
C SER A 87 -8.06 15.45 -2.28
N LEU A 88 -7.22 15.92 -1.38
CA LEU A 88 -5.77 15.80 -1.48
C LEU A 88 -5.26 14.69 -0.56
N HIS A 89 -4.41 13.82 -1.10
CA HIS A 89 -3.81 12.72 -0.34
C HIS A 89 -2.44 13.10 0.27
N GLY A 90 -2.05 12.37 1.31
CA GLY A 90 -0.75 12.49 1.97
C GLY A 90 0.31 11.52 1.42
N LEU A 91 1.31 11.20 2.25
CA LEU A 91 2.31 10.17 1.95
C LEU A 91 1.64 8.78 1.83
N TYR A 92 2.17 7.94 0.94
CA TYR A 92 1.67 6.58 0.65
C TYR A 92 0.21 6.51 0.14
N GLY A 93 -0.38 7.64 -0.25
CA GLY A 93 -1.72 7.71 -0.84
C GLY A 93 -1.70 7.82 -2.36
N GLY A 94 -2.87 8.12 -2.92
CA GLY A 94 -3.09 8.33 -4.34
C GLY A 94 -4.47 8.92 -4.61
N TYR A 95 -4.82 9.07 -5.89
CA TYR A 95 -6.13 9.57 -6.31
C TYR A 95 -7.30 8.70 -5.79
N ASP A 96 -7.05 7.42 -5.52
CA ASP A 96 -8.03 6.43 -5.07
C ASP A 96 -8.47 6.63 -3.62
N GLN A 97 -7.64 7.29 -2.79
CA GLN A 97 -7.94 7.54 -1.38
C GLN A 97 -9.23 8.36 -1.19
N ALA A 98 -9.56 9.24 -2.13
CA ALA A 98 -10.80 9.99 -2.09
C ALA A 98 -12.04 9.09 -2.17
N THR A 99 -11.96 7.95 -2.85
CA THR A 99 -13.12 7.06 -3.01
C THR A 99 -13.55 6.41 -1.70
N GLU A 100 -12.65 6.29 -0.73
CA GLU A 100 -12.97 5.80 0.61
C GLU A 100 -13.28 6.95 1.59
N ASN A 101 -12.51 8.04 1.50
CA ASN A 101 -12.59 9.15 2.46
C ASN A 101 -13.81 10.05 2.29
N VAL A 102 -14.28 10.26 1.05
CA VAL A 102 -15.37 11.21 0.76
C VAL A 102 -16.61 10.54 0.16
N LYS A 103 -16.71 9.21 0.26
CA LYS A 103 -17.87 8.44 -0.21
C LYS A 103 -19.20 8.97 0.34
N ASP A 104 -19.23 9.36 1.61
CA ASP A 104 -20.45 9.82 2.30
C ASP A 104 -20.84 11.25 1.88
N PHE A 105 -19.90 12.00 1.28
CA PHE A 105 -20.12 13.35 0.74
C PHE A 105 -20.39 13.35 -0.78
N SER A 106 -20.34 12.19 -1.46
CA SER A 106 -20.52 12.10 -2.92
C SER A 106 -21.92 12.46 -3.44
N LYS A 107 -22.90 12.66 -2.55
CA LYS A 107 -24.30 12.91 -2.94
C LYS A 107 -24.50 14.30 -3.55
N PRO A 108 -24.26 15.42 -2.83
CA PRO A 108 -24.43 16.76 -3.40
C PRO A 108 -23.15 17.33 -4.03
N TYR A 109 -21.98 16.70 -3.83
CA TYR A 109 -20.69 17.25 -4.26
C TYR A 109 -20.09 16.50 -5.45
N ARG A 110 -19.46 17.25 -6.35
CA ARG A 110 -18.52 16.70 -7.33
C ARG A 110 -17.16 16.56 -6.64
N ILE A 111 -16.52 15.41 -6.75
CA ILE A 111 -15.22 15.17 -6.12
C ILE A 111 -14.15 15.16 -7.19
N ILE A 112 -13.12 15.99 -7.00
CA ILE A 112 -11.88 15.95 -7.75
C ILE A 112 -10.79 15.45 -6.83
N ALA A 113 -10.10 14.38 -7.23
CA ALA A 113 -9.06 13.76 -6.42
C ALA A 113 -7.78 13.56 -7.26
N PRO A 114 -6.86 14.54 -7.24
CA PRO A 114 -5.60 14.43 -7.95
C PRO A 114 -4.61 13.54 -7.20
N SER A 115 -3.74 12.89 -7.97
CA SER A 115 -2.52 12.25 -7.50
C SER A 115 -1.36 13.22 -7.66
N ARG A 116 -0.58 13.43 -6.59
CA ARG A 116 0.59 14.33 -6.61
C ARG A 116 1.60 13.88 -7.67
N PHE A 117 2.42 14.77 -8.18
CA PHE A 117 3.49 14.35 -9.10
C PHE A 117 4.45 13.36 -8.43
N GLY A 118 4.79 12.27 -9.12
CA GLY A 118 5.59 11.17 -8.58
C GLY A 118 4.78 10.10 -7.83
N TYR A 119 3.46 10.24 -7.76
CA TYR A 119 2.52 9.25 -7.21
C TYR A 119 1.76 8.54 -8.35
N PRO A 120 0.94 7.50 -8.05
CA PRO A 120 0.31 6.68 -9.09
C PRO A 120 -0.37 7.51 -10.19
N GLY A 121 -0.03 7.20 -11.45
CA GLY A 121 -0.57 7.85 -12.64
C GLY A 121 -0.07 9.27 -12.93
N SER A 122 0.76 9.88 -12.06
CA SER A 122 1.23 11.26 -12.21
C SER A 122 2.75 11.35 -12.37
N SER A 123 3.21 11.88 -13.51
CA SER A 123 4.63 11.99 -13.86
C SER A 123 5.24 13.35 -13.47
N ILE A 124 6.56 13.39 -13.24
CA ILE A 124 7.32 14.65 -13.09
C ILE A 124 8.07 14.91 -14.39
N SER A 125 7.97 16.12 -14.93
CA SER A 125 8.69 16.51 -16.14
C SER A 125 10.21 16.45 -15.90
N LYS A 126 10.97 16.05 -16.93
CA LYS A 126 12.44 15.97 -16.83
C LYS A 126 13.07 17.30 -16.42
N THR A 127 12.48 18.41 -16.85
CA THR A 127 12.95 19.76 -16.52
C THR A 127 12.80 20.03 -15.02
N GLU A 128 11.66 19.72 -14.43
CA GLU A 128 11.43 19.94 -13.00
C GLU A 128 12.19 18.94 -12.12
N LEU A 129 12.32 17.68 -12.57
CA LEU A 129 13.16 16.70 -11.91
C LEU A 129 14.63 17.14 -11.84
N ARG A 130 15.13 17.87 -12.85
CA ARG A 130 16.50 18.42 -12.86
C ARG A 130 16.62 19.70 -12.04
N ARG A 131 15.58 20.55 -12.02
CA ARG A 131 15.58 21.83 -11.28
C ARG A 131 15.51 21.62 -9.77
N ASN A 132 14.73 20.64 -9.32
CA ASN A 132 14.47 20.40 -7.90
C ASN A 132 15.20 19.16 -7.35
N ARG A 133 16.23 18.67 -8.06
CA ARG A 133 17.00 17.51 -7.61
C ARG A 133 17.81 17.88 -6.36
N PRO A 134 17.55 17.29 -5.18
CA PRO A 134 18.48 17.42 -4.07
C PRO A 134 19.81 16.73 -4.43
N PRO A 135 20.97 17.26 -3.99
CA PRO A 135 22.28 16.76 -4.44
C PRO A 135 22.61 15.30 -4.08
N HIS A 136 21.78 14.60 -3.30
CA HIS A 136 22.10 13.28 -2.75
C HIS A 136 20.96 12.25 -2.77
N PHE A 137 20.10 12.21 -3.80
CA PHE A 137 19.15 11.09 -3.95
C PHE A 137 19.69 10.01 -4.88
N LEU A 138 19.88 8.80 -4.32
CA LEU A 138 20.16 7.56 -5.03
C LEU A 138 18.96 7.16 -5.90
N ASN A 139 19.25 6.66 -7.10
CA ASN A 139 18.25 6.06 -7.98
C ASN A 139 17.64 4.83 -7.28
N PHE A 140 16.31 4.78 -7.25
CA PHE A 140 15.56 3.53 -7.09
C PHE A 140 14.94 3.17 -8.45
#